data_AF-A0A7S2NWD3-F1
#
_entry.id   AF-A0A7S2NWD3-F1
#
_cell.length_a   1.000
_cell.length_b   1.000
_cell.length_c   1.000
_cell.angle_alpha   90.00
_cell.angle_beta   90.00
_cell.angle_gamma   90.00
#
_symmetry.space_group_name_H-M   'P 1'
#
loop_
_entity.id
_entity.type
_entity.pdbx_description
1 polymer ?
#
loop_
_entity_poly.entity_id
_entity_poly.type
_entity_poly.pdbx_seq_one_letter_code
_entity_poly.pdbx_strand_id
1 'polypeptide(L)'
;EPLSMLDDERLLGSRRLRDVISLISSVHDIELLLVPMLQLFVNEETARPLYQSLRNRILMILFHIPCFLQSLVEFDVASGDVCSLATSKTICCFLLCLAKAFVEARKSVPLRQLALQYREIGIGEAKVICSILMIDCDLERPSGAMPGPSAEVSNEEPVCWVSDKALPGGRHSNDFMNFRDIAIVPTQDELLSTGRQAWLPLASGTNSFIADKEVRLLDSNFRLLREDAVHTMKQNILEPTRVWSNARIVGLMCGTSSQGDAKKSGRLQSLSFVLQFDPRSQIVDWERSRALPIGGIVVLCRDGKPIRLGTIAVREHRKKGEWLLANGGPKLGISFETAEDFDEILAEMGWNSHFNRKICNVDEEISALGKGAAAM
;
A
#
# COMPACT_ATOMS: atom_id res chain seq x y z
N GLU A 1 29.00 -20.44 -3.68
CA GLU A 1 28.63 -19.73 -2.44
C GLU A 1 29.05 -18.24 -2.41
N PRO A 2 28.65 -17.38 -3.36
CA PRO A 2 28.83 -15.93 -3.24
C PRO A 2 27.67 -15.21 -2.53
N LEU A 3 26.52 -15.88 -2.37
CA LEU A 3 25.30 -15.30 -1.76
C LEU A 3 25.38 -15.18 -0.24
N SER A 4 26.11 -16.07 0.43
CA SER A 4 26.32 -16.01 1.89
C SER A 4 27.20 -14.84 2.33
N MET A 5 27.88 -14.17 1.40
CA MET A 5 28.68 -12.96 1.67
C MET A 5 27.85 -11.67 1.67
N LEU A 6 26.57 -11.72 1.31
CA LEU A 6 25.70 -10.53 1.19
C LEU A 6 24.72 -10.38 2.36
N ASP A 7 24.64 -11.36 3.27
CA ASP A 7 23.85 -11.27 4.48
C ASP A 7 24.64 -10.60 5.61
N ASP A 8 24.35 -9.32 5.85
CA ASP A 8 24.95 -8.51 6.90
C ASP A 8 24.12 -8.57 8.20
N GLU A 9 24.07 -9.75 8.83
CA GLU A 9 23.28 -9.97 10.06
C GLU A 9 23.67 -9.03 11.22
N ARG A 10 24.91 -8.52 11.22
CA ARG A 10 25.46 -7.66 12.29
C ARG A 10 25.54 -6.18 11.93
N LEU A 11 24.98 -5.76 10.79
CA LEU A 11 25.10 -4.40 10.25
C LEU A 11 26.56 -3.91 10.08
N LEU A 12 27.53 -4.84 10.03
CA LEU A 12 28.94 -4.52 9.89
C LEU A 12 29.22 -3.98 8.48
N GLY A 13 28.64 -4.61 7.46
CA GLY A 13 28.72 -4.20 6.07
C GLY A 13 28.14 -2.80 5.86
N SER A 14 26.94 -2.54 6.37
CA SER A 14 26.30 -1.22 6.30
C SER A 14 27.14 -0.12 6.99
N ARG A 15 27.73 -0.43 8.16
CA ARG A 15 28.63 0.50 8.87
C ARG A 15 29.91 0.76 8.06
N ARG A 16 30.55 -0.29 7.55
CA ARG A 16 31.76 -0.16 6.70
C ARG A 16 31.49 0.64 5.45
N LEU A 17 30.32 0.45 4.83
CA LEU A 17 29.95 1.16 3.62
C LEU A 17 29.75 2.66 3.91
N ARG A 18 29.13 3.00 5.04
CA ARG A 18 29.06 4.38 5.52
C ARG A 18 30.44 4.98 5.75
N ASP A 19 31.35 4.23 6.39
CA ASP A 19 32.72 4.68 6.62
C ASP A 19 33.44 4.93 5.28
N VAL A 20 33.32 4.03 4.30
CA VAL A 20 33.92 4.20 2.96
C VAL A 20 33.34 5.40 2.22
N ILE A 21 32.02 5.59 2.24
CA ILE A 21 31.39 6.74 1.59
C ILE A 21 31.79 8.05 2.28
N SER A 22 31.99 8.05 3.60
CA SER A 22 32.48 9.23 4.33
C SER A 22 33.91 9.65 3.96
N LEU A 23 34.68 8.76 3.33
CA LEU A 23 36.03 9.05 2.82
C LEU A 23 36.02 9.66 1.42
N ILE A 24 34.87 9.66 0.72
CA ILE A 24 34.76 10.26 -0.62
C ILE A 24 34.83 11.77 -0.45
N SER A 25 35.92 12.36 -0.95
CA SER A 25 36.20 13.80 -0.83
C SER A 25 36.46 14.46 -2.19
N SER A 26 36.66 13.65 -3.23
CA SER A 26 37.00 14.11 -4.57
C SER A 26 36.29 13.29 -5.66
N VAL A 27 36.24 13.83 -6.88
CA VAL A 27 35.77 13.11 -8.07
C VAL A 27 36.58 11.84 -8.31
N HIS A 28 37.88 11.86 -8.01
CA HIS A 28 38.75 10.70 -8.15
C HIS A 28 38.34 9.54 -7.21
N ASP A 29 37.92 9.87 -5.98
CA ASP A 29 37.43 8.87 -5.03
C ASP A 29 36.13 8.20 -5.50
N ILE A 30 35.27 8.97 -6.19
CA ILE A 30 34.06 8.43 -6.81
C ILE A 30 34.42 7.37 -7.85
N GLU A 31 35.37 7.66 -8.74
CA GLU A 31 35.76 6.73 -9.80
C GLU A 31 36.47 5.48 -9.27
N LEU A 32 37.29 5.61 -8.23
CA LEU A 32 38.06 4.51 -7.67
C LEU A 32 37.28 3.64 -6.67
N LEU A 33 36.39 4.23 -5.88
CA LEU A 33 35.73 3.53 -4.78
C LEU A 33 34.25 3.29 -5.05
N LEU A 34 33.52 4.32 -5.51
CA LEU A 34 32.07 4.24 -5.65
C LEU A 34 31.65 3.49 -6.92
N VAL A 35 32.23 3.84 -8.08
CA VAL A 35 31.86 3.25 -9.36
C VAL A 35 32.05 1.73 -9.39
N PRO A 36 33.21 1.17 -8.99
CA PRO A 36 33.40 -0.29 -8.99
C PRO A 36 32.41 -0.99 -8.06
N MET A 37 32.13 -0.39 -6.90
CA MET A 37 31.14 -0.92 -5.97
C MET A 37 29.73 -0.92 -6.57
N LEU A 38 29.32 0.16 -7.23
CA LEU A 38 28.01 0.24 -7.89
C LEU A 38 27.89 -0.78 -9.03
N GLN A 39 28.95 -0.99 -9.81
CA GLN A 39 28.96 -1.96 -10.92
C GLN A 39 28.72 -3.41 -10.46
N LEU A 40 29.07 -3.75 -9.22
CA LEU A 40 28.76 -5.07 -8.64
C LEU A 40 27.25 -5.31 -8.49
N PHE A 41 26.47 -4.25 -8.26
CA PHE A 41 25.02 -4.34 -7.97
C PHE A 41 24.13 -3.78 -9.09
N VAL A 42 24.70 -3.07 -10.04
CA VAL A 42 24.01 -2.44 -11.17
C VAL A 42 24.48 -3.10 -12.46
N ASN A 43 24.14 -4.38 -12.62
CA ASN A 43 24.41 -5.17 -13.82
C ASN A 43 23.22 -6.07 -14.17
N GLU A 44 23.23 -6.64 -15.37
CA GLU A 44 22.11 -7.46 -15.87
C GLU A 44 21.91 -8.75 -15.06
N GLU A 45 22.97 -9.34 -14.54
CA GLU A 45 22.90 -10.57 -13.74
C GLU A 45 22.15 -10.33 -12.43
N THR A 46 22.50 -9.28 -11.71
CA THR A 46 21.83 -8.90 -10.44
C THR A 46 20.42 -8.37 -10.66
N ALA A 47 20.07 -7.95 -11.88
CA ALA A 47 18.70 -7.56 -12.23
C ALA A 47 17.74 -8.75 -12.41
N ARG A 48 18.24 -9.99 -12.48
CA ARG A 48 17.41 -11.19 -12.61
C ARG A 48 16.53 -11.41 -11.37
N PRO A 49 15.32 -12.01 -11.51
CA PRO A 49 14.39 -12.18 -10.40
C PRO A 49 14.97 -12.89 -9.17
N LEU A 50 15.89 -13.84 -9.38
CA LEU A 50 16.54 -14.59 -8.31
C LEU A 50 17.36 -13.70 -7.36
N TYR A 51 17.98 -12.63 -7.88
CA TYR A 51 18.88 -11.76 -7.13
C TYR A 51 18.28 -10.38 -6.84
N GLN A 52 17.10 -10.10 -7.40
CA GLN A 52 16.46 -8.79 -7.35
C GLN A 52 16.16 -8.33 -5.91
N SER A 53 15.70 -9.22 -5.05
CA SER A 53 15.38 -8.90 -3.64
C SER A 53 16.63 -8.45 -2.87
N LEU A 54 17.72 -9.20 -3.02
CA LEU A 54 19.00 -8.92 -2.36
C LEU A 54 19.65 -7.65 -2.89
N ARG A 55 19.66 -7.49 -4.22
CA ARG A 55 20.08 -6.26 -4.88
C ARG A 55 19.31 -5.06 -4.33
N ASN A 56 17.99 -5.15 -4.27
CA ASN A 56 17.14 -4.07 -3.76
C ASN A 56 17.47 -3.72 -2.30
N ARG A 57 17.75 -4.72 -1.46
CA ARG A 57 18.19 -4.48 -0.07
C ARG A 57 19.47 -3.66 0.00
N ILE A 58 20.47 -3.99 -0.83
CA ILE A 58 21.74 -3.26 -0.88
C ILE A 58 21.54 -1.84 -1.41
N LEU A 59 20.79 -1.69 -2.50
CA LEU A 59 20.47 -0.37 -3.07
C LEU A 59 19.75 0.52 -2.05
N MET A 60 18.86 -0.04 -1.22
CA MET A 60 18.22 0.70 -0.13
C MET A 60 19.20 1.10 0.96
N ILE A 61 20.14 0.22 1.33
CA ILE A 61 21.18 0.56 2.30
C ILE A 61 22.00 1.74 1.78
N LEU A 62 22.41 1.71 0.51
CA LEU A 62 23.14 2.82 -0.13
C LEU A 62 22.33 4.11 -0.12
N PHE A 63 21.06 4.05 -0.51
CA PHE A 63 20.15 5.19 -0.54
C PHE A 63 19.97 5.83 0.85
N HIS A 64 19.92 5.02 1.91
CA HIS A 64 19.74 5.49 3.28
C HIS A 64 21.03 5.95 3.97
N ILE A 65 22.19 5.92 3.30
CA ILE A 65 23.39 6.50 3.86
C ILE A 65 23.20 8.02 3.95
N PRO A 66 23.33 8.61 5.16
CA PRO A 66 23.07 10.03 5.35
C PRO A 66 23.90 10.87 4.38
N CYS A 67 23.24 11.87 3.77
CA CYS A 67 23.84 12.81 2.83
C CYS A 67 24.42 12.19 1.55
N PHE A 68 24.36 10.87 1.31
CA PHE A 68 25.02 10.25 0.16
C PHE A 68 24.61 10.88 -1.19
N LEU A 69 23.31 10.94 -1.49
CA LEU A 69 22.84 11.58 -2.72
C LEU A 69 23.11 13.09 -2.75
N GLN A 70 23.08 13.75 -1.60
CA GLN A 70 23.38 15.18 -1.50
C GLN A 70 24.84 15.45 -1.84
N SER A 71 25.76 14.63 -1.35
CA SER A 71 27.17 14.69 -1.71
C SER A 71 27.39 14.46 -3.20
N LEU A 72 26.66 13.52 -3.83
CA LEU A 72 26.75 13.33 -5.29
C LEU A 72 26.32 14.58 -6.07
N VAL A 73 25.24 15.25 -5.65
CA VAL A 73 24.82 16.54 -6.24
C VAL A 73 25.92 17.58 -6.07
N GLU A 74 26.47 17.70 -4.86
CA GLU A 74 27.50 18.69 -4.54
C GLU A 74 28.80 18.46 -5.31
N PHE A 75 29.24 17.20 -5.47
CA PHE A 75 30.44 16.90 -6.24
C PHE A 75 30.30 17.31 -7.70
N ASP A 76 29.16 17.03 -8.33
CA ASP A 76 28.94 17.35 -9.74
C ASP A 76 28.81 18.86 -9.99
N VAL A 77 28.29 19.62 -8.99
CA VAL A 77 28.16 21.09 -9.08
C VAL A 77 29.45 21.82 -8.70
N ALA A 78 30.17 21.33 -7.69
CA ALA A 78 31.32 22.02 -7.11
C ALA A 78 32.63 21.78 -7.87
N SER A 79 32.79 20.65 -8.57
CA SER A 79 34.05 20.32 -9.22
C SER A 79 34.27 21.08 -10.52
N GLY A 80 33.24 21.38 -11.31
CA GLY A 80 33.39 21.87 -12.70
C GLY A 80 34.08 20.86 -13.65
N ASP A 81 34.86 19.93 -13.10
CA ASP A 81 35.33 18.70 -13.70
C ASP A 81 34.17 17.72 -13.82
N VAL A 82 33.73 17.52 -15.06
CA VAL A 82 32.73 16.54 -15.43
C VAL A 82 33.30 15.15 -15.13
N CYS A 83 32.64 14.38 -14.28
CA CYS A 83 32.95 12.95 -14.10
C CYS A 83 33.06 12.27 -15.48
N SER A 84 33.91 11.25 -15.63
CA SER A 84 33.97 10.55 -16.91
C SER A 84 32.58 10.06 -17.32
N LEU A 85 32.27 10.08 -18.62
CA LEU A 85 30.95 9.69 -19.14
C LEU A 85 30.54 8.29 -18.64
N ALA A 86 31.50 7.38 -18.42
CA ALA A 86 31.28 6.06 -17.85
C ALA A 86 30.85 6.10 -16.38
N THR A 87 31.47 6.96 -15.58
CA THR A 87 31.09 7.23 -14.18
C THR A 87 29.67 7.76 -14.10
N SER A 88 29.34 8.82 -14.86
CA SER A 88 28.00 9.42 -14.84
C SER A 88 26.93 8.43 -15.32
N LYS A 89 27.23 7.58 -16.32
CA LYS A 89 26.35 6.49 -16.73
C LYS A 89 26.10 5.47 -15.61
N THR A 90 27.15 5.06 -14.89
CA THR A 90 27.02 4.09 -13.80
C THR A 90 26.16 4.65 -12.66
N ILE A 91 26.40 5.91 -12.27
CA ILE A 91 25.60 6.60 -11.25
C ILE A 91 24.15 6.75 -11.74
N CYS A 92 23.93 7.18 -12.98
CA CYS A 92 22.59 7.30 -13.55
C CYS A 92 21.84 5.95 -13.58
N CYS A 93 22.52 4.85 -13.93
CA CYS A 93 21.96 3.49 -13.84
C CYS A 93 21.58 3.12 -12.41
N PHE A 94 22.41 3.46 -11.41
CA PHE A 94 22.08 3.28 -10.00
C PHE A 94 20.80 4.06 -9.60
N LEU A 95 20.72 5.34 -9.96
CA LEU A 95 19.55 6.19 -9.68
C LEU A 95 18.28 5.66 -10.37
N LEU A 96 18.40 5.16 -11.60
CA LEU A 96 17.30 4.53 -12.33
C LEU A 96 16.77 3.29 -11.59
N CYS A 97 17.67 2.50 -11.00
CA CYS A 97 17.27 1.33 -10.23
C CYS A 97 16.58 1.71 -8.93
N LEU A 98 17.06 2.75 -8.24
CA LEU A 98 16.38 3.31 -7.08
C LEU A 98 14.97 3.82 -7.44
N ALA A 99 14.85 4.63 -8.49
CA ALA A 99 13.58 5.22 -8.91
C ALA A 99 12.56 4.15 -9.35
N LYS A 100 13.02 3.05 -9.95
CA LYS A 100 12.16 1.90 -10.30
C LYS A 100 11.69 1.12 -9.07
N ALA A 101 12.56 0.93 -8.09
CA ALA A 101 12.29 0.00 -6.99
C ALA A 101 11.62 0.64 -5.77
N PHE A 102 11.87 1.93 -5.46
CA PHE A 102 11.54 2.50 -4.16
C PHE A 102 10.73 3.79 -4.24
N VAL A 103 9.67 3.88 -3.44
CA VAL A 103 8.80 5.06 -3.34
C VAL A 103 9.55 6.21 -2.68
N GLU A 104 10.34 5.92 -1.65
CA GLU A 104 11.15 6.88 -0.90
C GLU A 104 12.17 7.58 -1.80
N ALA A 105 12.78 6.82 -2.72
CA ALA A 105 13.72 7.36 -3.70
C ALA A 105 13.03 8.34 -4.65
N ARG A 106 11.80 8.06 -5.10
CA ARG A 106 11.04 8.96 -5.98
C ARG A 106 10.65 10.28 -5.33
N LYS A 107 10.54 10.31 -3.99
CA LYS A 107 10.28 11.52 -3.20
C LYS A 107 11.55 12.31 -2.88
N SER A 108 12.72 11.79 -3.20
CA SER A 108 14.02 12.38 -2.86
C SER A 108 14.35 13.59 -3.76
N VAL A 109 14.52 14.76 -3.14
CA VAL A 109 14.91 16.01 -3.84
C VAL A 109 16.29 15.88 -4.52
N PRO A 110 17.34 15.36 -3.85
CA PRO A 110 18.65 15.15 -4.51
C PRO A 110 18.59 14.26 -5.74
N LEU A 111 17.75 13.21 -5.72
CA LEU A 111 17.59 12.32 -6.88
C LEU A 111 16.98 13.08 -8.06
N ARG A 112 15.97 13.92 -7.82
CA ARG A 112 15.35 14.77 -8.83
C ARG A 112 16.36 15.76 -9.45
N GLN A 113 17.25 16.33 -8.64
CA GLN A 113 18.32 17.22 -9.09
C GLN A 113 19.33 16.50 -10.00
N LEU A 114 19.85 15.35 -9.57
CA LEU A 114 20.76 14.54 -10.38
C LEU A 114 20.14 14.09 -11.71
N ALA A 115 18.85 13.72 -11.70
CA ALA A 115 18.14 13.33 -12.91
C ALA A 115 18.07 14.46 -13.95
N LEU A 116 17.82 15.70 -13.49
CA LEU A 116 17.81 16.89 -14.35
C LEU A 116 19.21 17.18 -14.91
N GLN A 117 20.24 17.14 -14.06
CA GLN A 117 21.64 17.37 -14.46
C GLN A 117 22.09 16.35 -15.53
N TYR A 118 21.87 15.06 -15.29
CA TYR A 118 22.23 14.01 -16.25
C TYR A 118 21.41 14.07 -17.53
N ARG A 119 20.20 14.62 -17.50
CA ARG A 119 19.41 14.89 -18.71
C ARG A 119 20.04 15.99 -19.55
N GLU A 120 20.52 17.07 -18.93
CA GLU A 120 21.23 18.16 -19.62
C GLU A 120 22.53 17.69 -20.27
N ILE A 121 23.25 16.79 -19.60
CA ILE A 121 24.46 16.13 -20.13
C ILE A 121 24.13 15.18 -21.30
N GLY A 122 22.86 14.77 -21.46
CA GLY A 122 22.41 13.91 -22.56
C GLY A 122 22.54 12.41 -22.30
N ILE A 123 22.61 11.99 -21.02
CA ILE A 123 22.62 10.58 -20.65
C ILE A 123 21.24 9.98 -20.91
N GLY A 124 21.18 8.90 -21.71
CA GLY A 124 19.91 8.32 -22.18
C GLY A 124 19.00 7.85 -21.05
N GLU A 125 19.59 7.22 -20.03
CA GLU A 125 18.90 6.70 -18.84
C GLU A 125 18.22 7.82 -18.04
N ALA A 126 18.77 9.04 -18.06
CA ALA A 126 18.24 10.18 -17.31
C ALA A 126 16.84 10.59 -17.80
N LYS A 127 16.55 10.44 -19.10
CA LYS A 127 15.20 10.69 -19.66
C LYS A 127 14.16 9.75 -19.07
N VAL A 128 14.52 8.48 -18.88
CA VAL A 128 13.66 7.47 -18.27
C VAL A 128 13.43 7.80 -16.80
N ILE A 129 14.47 8.24 -16.07
CA ILE A 129 14.33 8.68 -14.68
C ILE A 129 13.37 9.87 -14.59
N CYS A 130 13.55 10.90 -15.41
CA CYS A 130 12.66 12.07 -15.43
C CYS A 130 11.20 11.69 -15.68
N SER A 131 10.96 10.73 -16.57
CA SER A 131 9.64 10.18 -16.86
C SER A 131 9.07 9.41 -15.66
N ILE A 132 9.87 8.58 -14.99
CA ILE A 132 9.46 7.85 -13.79
C ILE A 132 9.11 8.82 -12.65
N LEU A 133 9.87 9.91 -12.52
CA LEU A 133 9.68 10.92 -11.47
C LEU A 133 8.60 11.95 -11.82
N MET A 134 7.96 11.85 -12.99
CA MET A 134 6.96 12.81 -13.47
C MET A 134 7.45 14.25 -13.51
N ILE A 135 8.76 14.47 -13.73
CA ILE A 135 9.37 15.81 -13.74
C ILE A 135 8.77 16.67 -14.84
N ASP A 136 8.56 16.09 -16.02
CA ASP A 136 8.03 16.81 -17.17
C ASP A 136 6.57 17.24 -16.95
N CYS A 137 5.80 16.46 -16.20
CA CYS A 137 4.43 16.80 -15.84
C CYS A 137 4.35 17.90 -14.76
N ASP A 138 5.35 18.00 -13.89
CA ASP A 138 5.41 19.04 -12.86
C ASP A 138 5.72 20.43 -13.45
N LEU A 139 6.46 20.48 -14.56
CA LEU A 139 6.82 21.74 -15.23
C LEU A 139 5.63 22.40 -15.94
N GLU A 140 4.62 21.61 -16.31
CA GLU A 140 3.39 22.09 -16.96
C GLU A 140 2.28 22.49 -15.98
N ARG A 141 2.49 22.36 -14.67
CA ARG A 141 1.54 22.90 -13.68
C ARG A 141 1.68 24.42 -13.59
N PRO A 142 0.71 25.23 -14.05
CA PRO A 142 0.65 26.62 -13.63
C PRO A 142 0.47 26.64 -12.11
N SER A 143 1.43 27.27 -11.43
CA SER A 143 1.42 27.48 -9.99
C SER A 143 0.20 28.32 -9.58
N GLY A 144 -0.89 27.66 -9.17
CA GLY A 144 -2.02 28.34 -8.55
C GLY A 144 -3.44 27.83 -8.82
N ALA A 145 -3.67 26.75 -9.58
CA ALA A 145 -5.04 26.30 -9.85
C ALA A 145 -5.57 25.36 -8.75
N MET A 146 -6.20 25.94 -7.71
CA MET A 146 -7.27 25.25 -6.98
C MET A 146 -8.48 25.12 -7.92
N PRO A 147 -9.13 23.95 -8.09
CA PRO A 147 -10.37 23.88 -8.85
C PRO A 147 -11.49 24.49 -8.00
N GLY A 148 -11.80 25.76 -8.26
CA GLY A 148 -13.02 26.40 -7.78
C GLY A 148 -14.24 25.89 -8.55
N PRO A 149 -15.43 25.77 -7.93
CA PRO A 149 -16.61 25.23 -8.59
C PRO A 149 -17.42 26.38 -9.22
N SER A 150 -17.20 26.69 -10.50
CA SER A 150 -18.17 27.43 -11.32
C SER A 150 -17.65 27.67 -12.74
N ALA A 151 -18.10 26.85 -13.68
CA ALA A 151 -18.21 27.24 -15.08
C ALA A 151 -19.53 26.66 -15.62
N GLU A 152 -20.35 27.56 -16.15
CA GLU A 152 -21.73 27.36 -16.55
C GLU A 152 -21.87 26.33 -17.69
N VAL A 153 -22.94 25.53 -17.59
CA VAL A 153 -23.26 24.40 -18.47
C VAL A 153 -23.96 24.89 -19.74
N SER A 154 -23.28 24.80 -20.88
CA SER A 154 -23.94 24.75 -22.20
C SER A 154 -24.24 23.29 -22.55
N ASN A 155 -25.52 23.01 -22.82
CA ASN A 155 -26.06 21.69 -23.09
C ASN A 155 -25.54 21.09 -24.41
N GLU A 156 -25.41 19.77 -24.41
CA GLU A 156 -25.00 18.86 -25.51
C GLU A 156 -23.48 18.59 -25.67
N GLU A 157 -22.82 18.15 -24.59
CA GLU A 157 -21.60 17.33 -24.70
C GLU A 157 -21.92 15.85 -24.44
N PRO A 158 -21.38 14.90 -25.23
CA PRO A 158 -21.53 13.48 -24.96
C PRO A 158 -20.97 13.15 -23.57
N VAL A 159 -21.64 12.23 -22.86
CA VAL A 159 -21.37 11.82 -21.47
C VAL A 159 -19.87 11.77 -21.17
N CYS A 160 -19.37 12.85 -20.57
CA CYS A 160 -17.99 13.00 -20.10
C CYS A 160 -17.84 12.17 -18.82
N TRP A 161 -17.10 11.06 -18.91
CA TRP A 161 -16.58 10.42 -17.71
C TRP A 161 -15.59 11.38 -17.09
N VAL A 162 -15.61 11.53 -15.76
CA VAL A 162 -14.83 12.54 -15.02
C VAL A 162 -13.30 12.44 -15.26
N SER A 163 -12.84 11.35 -15.88
CA SER A 163 -11.48 11.09 -16.36
C SER A 163 -10.90 12.10 -17.36
N ASP A 164 -11.74 12.93 -17.99
CA ASP A 164 -11.33 13.65 -19.20
C ASP A 164 -10.70 15.02 -18.91
N LYS A 165 -10.90 15.60 -17.72
CA LYS A 165 -10.45 16.98 -17.41
C LYS A 165 -9.46 17.09 -16.24
N ALA A 166 -9.36 16.09 -15.36
CA ALA A 166 -8.50 16.15 -14.18
C ALA A 166 -7.38 15.10 -14.26
N LEU A 167 -6.13 15.53 -14.03
CA LEU A 167 -4.98 14.65 -13.88
C LEU A 167 -5.14 13.71 -12.67
N PRO A 168 -4.54 12.51 -12.68
CA PRO A 168 -4.56 11.64 -11.51
C PRO A 168 -3.82 12.27 -10.33
N GLY A 169 -4.34 12.05 -9.12
CA GLY A 169 -3.82 12.65 -7.88
C GLY A 169 -4.91 13.28 -7.04
N GLY A 170 -5.08 12.83 -5.79
CA GLY A 170 -5.87 13.53 -4.76
C GLY A 170 -7.36 13.22 -4.70
N ARG A 171 -7.88 12.24 -5.46
CA ARG A 171 -9.29 11.84 -5.36
C ARG A 171 -9.59 10.95 -4.15
N HIS A 172 -8.64 10.12 -3.77
CA HIS A 172 -8.63 9.29 -2.57
C HIS A 172 -7.19 9.09 -2.09
N SER A 173 -6.99 8.46 -0.93
CA SER A 173 -5.65 8.26 -0.33
C SER A 173 -4.69 7.43 -1.18
N ASN A 174 -5.22 6.56 -2.05
CA ASN A 174 -4.44 5.75 -2.99
C ASN A 174 -4.40 6.29 -4.44
N ASP A 175 -4.78 7.55 -4.66
CA ASP A 175 -4.75 8.16 -5.98
C ASP A 175 -3.49 9.00 -6.16
N PHE A 176 -2.48 8.40 -6.78
CA PHE A 176 -1.21 9.04 -7.07
C PHE A 176 -1.03 9.29 -8.56
N MET A 177 -0.28 10.34 -8.90
CA MET A 177 0.06 10.67 -10.28
C MET A 177 0.95 9.60 -10.92
N ASN A 178 1.93 9.10 -10.16
CA ASN A 178 2.75 7.98 -10.56
C ASN A 178 2.09 6.66 -10.18
N PHE A 179 1.77 5.82 -11.16
CA PHE A 179 1.17 4.51 -10.88
C PHE A 179 2.03 3.60 -10.00
N ARG A 180 3.35 3.79 -9.99
CA ARG A 180 4.26 3.00 -9.14
C ARG A 180 4.11 3.29 -7.64
N ASP A 181 3.46 4.39 -7.30
CA ASP A 181 3.17 4.76 -5.91
C ASP A 181 1.79 4.27 -5.46
N ILE A 182 0.97 3.75 -6.38
CA ILE A 182 -0.37 3.21 -6.09
C ILE A 182 -0.23 1.82 -5.47
N ALA A 183 -0.83 1.63 -4.30
CA ALA A 183 -0.87 0.34 -3.63
C ALA A 183 -1.74 -0.65 -4.42
N ILE A 184 -1.26 -1.90 -4.58
CA ILE A 184 -1.98 -2.97 -5.29
C ILE A 184 -3.27 -3.35 -4.55
N VAL A 185 -3.25 -3.38 -3.23
CA VAL A 185 -4.48 -3.59 -2.43
C VAL A 185 -5.19 -2.24 -2.33
N PRO A 186 -6.50 -2.15 -2.62
CA PRO A 186 -7.22 -0.90 -2.49
C PRO A 186 -7.33 -0.45 -1.04
N THR A 187 -7.30 0.88 -0.87
CA THR A 187 -7.50 1.50 0.43
C THR A 187 -8.99 1.54 0.80
N GLN A 188 -9.28 1.73 2.08
CA GLN A 188 -10.65 1.91 2.54
C GLN A 188 -11.33 3.10 1.85
N ASP A 189 -10.65 4.24 1.76
CA ASP A 189 -11.21 5.43 1.11
C ASP A 189 -11.52 5.17 -0.37
N GLU A 190 -10.68 4.39 -1.05
CA GLU A 190 -10.87 4.01 -2.46
C GLU A 190 -12.07 3.09 -2.63
N LEU A 191 -12.28 2.10 -1.76
CA LEU A 191 -13.43 1.18 -1.83
C LEU A 191 -14.74 1.86 -1.46
N LEU A 192 -14.73 2.78 -0.48
CA LEU A 192 -15.92 3.48 -0.01
C LEU A 192 -16.25 4.74 -0.85
N SER A 193 -15.34 5.23 -1.69
CA SER A 193 -15.58 6.42 -2.51
C SER A 193 -16.73 6.20 -3.50
N THR A 194 -17.87 6.85 -3.26
CA THR A 194 -19.05 6.77 -4.13
C THR A 194 -19.12 7.92 -5.15
N GLY A 195 -18.41 9.03 -4.90
CA GLY A 195 -18.59 10.28 -5.66
C GLY A 195 -17.47 10.66 -6.64
N ARG A 196 -16.32 9.97 -6.64
CA ARG A 196 -15.18 10.29 -7.52
C ARG A 196 -14.82 9.06 -8.35
N GLN A 197 -14.97 9.17 -9.66
CA GLN A 197 -14.58 8.12 -10.60
C GLN A 197 -13.05 7.99 -10.67
N ALA A 198 -12.57 6.76 -10.87
CA ALA A 198 -11.17 6.47 -11.15
C ALA A 198 -10.72 7.14 -12.46
N TRP A 199 -9.41 7.35 -12.61
CA TRP A 199 -8.86 8.04 -13.78
C TRP A 199 -8.45 6.90 -14.68
N LEU A 200 -9.06 6.85 -15.84
CA LEU A 200 -8.80 5.83 -16.81
C LEU A 200 -8.20 6.47 -18.05
N PRO A 201 -7.17 5.84 -18.63
CA PRO A 201 -6.64 6.27 -19.90
C PRO A 201 -7.73 6.12 -20.97
N LEU A 202 -7.89 7.14 -21.83
CA LEU A 202 -8.78 7.05 -22.97
C LEU A 202 -8.19 6.16 -24.06
N ALA A 203 -9.03 5.45 -24.80
CA ALA A 203 -8.61 4.65 -25.95
C ALA A 203 -7.92 5.49 -27.05
N SER A 204 -8.31 6.75 -27.17
CA SER A 204 -7.68 7.74 -28.05
C SER A 204 -6.28 8.18 -27.59
N GLY A 205 -5.95 7.97 -26.31
CA GLY A 205 -4.72 8.47 -25.67
C GLY A 205 -4.69 9.98 -25.46
N THR A 206 -5.80 10.70 -25.67
CA THR A 206 -5.84 12.16 -25.63
C THR A 206 -5.67 12.76 -24.24
N ASN A 207 -6.01 12.01 -23.18
CA ASN A 207 -5.82 12.43 -21.79
C ASN A 207 -4.45 12.01 -21.20
N SER A 208 -3.54 11.50 -22.03
CA SER A 208 -2.20 11.10 -21.58
C SER A 208 -1.37 12.30 -21.14
N PHE A 209 -0.79 12.21 -19.94
CA PHE A 209 0.13 13.21 -19.38
C PHE A 209 1.60 12.75 -19.34
N ILE A 210 1.87 11.48 -19.64
CA ILE A 210 3.22 10.89 -19.64
C ILE A 210 3.79 10.95 -21.07
N ALA A 211 4.96 11.58 -21.23
CA ALA A 211 5.62 11.74 -22.53
C ALA A 211 6.23 10.42 -23.05
N ASP A 212 6.86 9.64 -22.16
CA ASP A 212 7.47 8.36 -22.53
C ASP A 212 6.41 7.30 -22.86
N LYS A 213 6.52 6.71 -24.05
CA LYS A 213 5.51 5.79 -24.59
C LYS A 213 5.42 4.50 -23.78
N GLU A 214 6.54 3.98 -23.29
CA GLU A 214 6.59 2.71 -22.55
C GLU A 214 6.03 2.91 -21.14
N VAL A 215 6.45 3.96 -20.44
CA VAL A 215 5.94 4.32 -19.11
C VAL A 215 4.44 4.61 -19.18
N ARG A 216 3.98 5.31 -20.24
CA ARG A 216 2.55 5.54 -20.48
C ARG A 216 1.78 4.24 -20.69
N LEU A 217 2.29 3.31 -21.48
CA LEU A 217 1.63 2.03 -21.71
C LEU A 217 1.50 1.23 -20.41
N LEU A 218 2.53 1.27 -19.55
CA LEU A 218 2.51 0.63 -18.24
C LEU A 218 1.50 1.29 -17.28
N ASP A 219 1.46 2.63 -17.20
CA ASP A 219 0.49 3.38 -16.40
C ASP A 219 -0.95 3.03 -16.83
N SER A 220 -1.21 3.08 -18.13
CA SER A 220 -2.52 2.78 -18.69
C SER A 220 -2.99 1.37 -18.35
N ASN A 221 -2.16 0.35 -18.63
CA ASN A 221 -2.51 -1.04 -18.35
C ASN A 221 -2.67 -1.30 -16.86
N PHE A 222 -1.82 -0.73 -16.02
CA PHE A 222 -1.92 -0.87 -14.57
C PHE A 222 -3.25 -0.33 -14.06
N ARG A 223 -3.63 0.88 -14.46
CA ARG A 223 -4.85 1.53 -13.99
C ARG A 223 -6.13 0.85 -14.49
N LEU A 224 -6.13 0.38 -15.74
CA LEU A 224 -7.27 -0.37 -16.29
C LEU A 224 -7.45 -1.72 -15.56
N LEU A 225 -6.39 -2.53 -15.47
CA LEU A 225 -6.45 -3.82 -14.76
C LEU A 225 -6.82 -3.65 -13.28
N ARG A 226 -6.31 -2.57 -12.67
CA ARG A 226 -6.66 -2.21 -11.29
C ARG A 226 -8.13 -1.87 -11.16
N GLU A 227 -8.66 -1.01 -12.03
CA GLU A 227 -10.07 -0.61 -11.95
C GLU A 227 -11.00 -1.81 -12.08
N ASP A 228 -10.72 -2.75 -12.99
CA ASP A 228 -11.51 -3.98 -13.12
C ASP A 228 -11.55 -4.77 -11.79
N ALA A 229 -10.39 -4.90 -11.13
CA ALA A 229 -10.28 -5.61 -9.84
C ALA A 229 -10.99 -4.85 -8.70
N VAL A 230 -10.75 -3.54 -8.58
CA VAL A 230 -11.32 -2.68 -7.52
C VAL A 230 -12.82 -2.54 -7.70
N HIS A 231 -13.30 -2.35 -8.92
CA HIS A 231 -14.73 -2.30 -9.25
C HIS A 231 -15.42 -3.61 -8.86
N THR A 232 -14.81 -4.76 -9.19
CA THR A 232 -15.31 -6.07 -8.78
C THR A 232 -15.39 -6.20 -7.25
N MET A 233 -14.40 -5.70 -6.51
CA MET A 233 -14.47 -5.67 -5.04
C MET A 233 -15.60 -4.76 -4.54
N LYS A 234 -15.76 -3.55 -5.10
CA LYS A 234 -16.85 -2.62 -4.74
C LYS A 234 -18.22 -3.26 -4.96
N GLN A 235 -18.44 -3.89 -6.11
CA GLN A 235 -19.70 -4.58 -6.41
C GLN A 235 -19.97 -5.72 -5.42
N ASN A 236 -18.96 -6.53 -5.12
CA ASN A 236 -19.10 -7.62 -4.15
C ASN A 236 -19.40 -7.13 -2.73
N ILE A 237 -18.88 -5.95 -2.34
CA ILE A 237 -19.14 -5.33 -1.03
C ILE A 237 -20.58 -4.81 -0.96
N LEU A 238 -21.10 -4.26 -2.05
CA LEU A 238 -22.46 -3.72 -2.12
C LEU A 238 -23.53 -4.80 -2.34
N GLU A 239 -23.13 -6.03 -2.70
CA GLU A 239 -24.06 -7.13 -2.96
C GLU A 239 -24.78 -7.58 -1.67
N PRO A 240 -26.10 -7.38 -1.53
CA PRO A 240 -26.83 -7.61 -0.28
C PRO A 240 -26.91 -9.10 0.11
N THR A 241 -26.75 -10.00 -0.85
CA THR A 241 -26.78 -11.47 -0.64
C THR A 241 -25.58 -11.98 0.17
N ARG A 242 -24.51 -11.20 0.27
CA ARG A 242 -23.28 -11.56 1.00
C ARG A 242 -23.22 -10.96 2.40
N VAL A 243 -24.28 -10.29 2.85
CA VAL A 243 -24.37 -9.76 4.21
C VAL A 243 -24.72 -10.91 5.16
N TRP A 244 -23.81 -11.22 6.08
CA TRP A 244 -24.06 -12.19 7.14
C TRP A 244 -24.77 -11.51 8.31
N SER A 245 -26.11 -11.53 8.30
CA SER A 245 -26.95 -11.02 9.40
C SER A 245 -26.91 -11.89 10.66
N ASN A 246 -26.42 -13.12 10.56
CA ASN A 246 -26.32 -14.08 11.66
C ASN A 246 -24.94 -14.07 12.35
N ALA A 247 -24.24 -12.93 12.37
CA ALA A 247 -22.92 -12.79 12.98
C ALA A 247 -22.99 -11.88 14.21
N ARG A 248 -22.35 -12.29 15.32
CA ARG A 248 -22.29 -11.56 16.59
C ARG A 248 -20.85 -11.32 17.05
N ILE A 249 -20.61 -10.19 17.69
CA ILE A 249 -19.29 -9.85 18.28
C ILE A 249 -19.20 -10.46 19.69
N VAL A 250 -18.28 -11.40 19.91
CA VAL A 250 -18.14 -12.16 21.18
C VAL A 250 -16.95 -11.70 22.03
N GLY A 251 -15.97 -11.04 21.42
CA GLY A 251 -14.80 -10.54 22.12
C GLY A 251 -14.26 -9.28 21.48
N LEU A 252 -13.66 -8.40 22.29
CA LEU A 252 -13.03 -7.16 21.87
C LEU A 252 -11.65 -7.07 22.50
N MET A 253 -10.63 -6.79 21.70
CA MET A 253 -9.30 -6.45 22.15
C MET A 253 -8.90 -5.11 21.56
N CYS A 254 -8.40 -4.22 22.40
CA CYS A 254 -7.86 -2.95 21.95
C CYS A 254 -6.37 -2.90 22.30
N GLY A 255 -5.53 -2.72 21.29
CA GLY A 255 -4.09 -2.59 21.47
C GLY A 255 -3.73 -1.22 22.05
N THR A 256 -3.31 -1.18 23.31
CA THR A 256 -2.57 -0.04 23.86
C THR A 256 -1.09 -0.21 23.51
N SER A 257 -0.43 0.84 23.04
CA SER A 257 1.02 0.81 22.74
C SER A 257 1.83 0.46 23.99
N SER A 258 2.25 -0.80 24.11
CA SER A 258 3.15 -1.25 25.16
C SER A 258 4.60 -1.21 24.67
N GLN A 259 5.20 -0.02 24.58
CA GLN A 259 6.64 0.15 24.78
C GLN A 259 6.98 1.60 25.12
N GLY A 260 7.22 1.84 26.41
CA GLY A 260 7.98 2.96 26.98
C GLY A 260 7.80 4.35 26.38
N ASP A 261 6.66 5.00 26.67
CA ASP A 261 6.59 6.45 26.97
C ASP A 261 5.13 6.84 27.26
N ALA A 262 4.63 6.33 28.38
CA ALA A 262 3.33 6.70 28.90
C ALA A 262 3.38 8.15 29.40
N LYS A 263 2.99 9.13 28.55
CA LYS A 263 2.22 10.31 29.01
C LYS A 263 1.66 11.29 27.97
N LYS A 264 1.76 11.10 26.64
CA LYS A 264 1.28 12.17 25.71
C LYS A 264 0.44 11.82 24.49
N SER A 265 -0.05 10.60 24.31
CA SER A 265 -1.09 10.38 23.28
C SER A 265 -1.95 9.18 23.62
N GLY A 266 -3.22 9.40 24.00
CA GLY A 266 -4.23 8.38 24.24
C GLY A 266 -4.74 7.70 22.97
N ARG A 267 -3.85 7.45 22.00
CA ARG A 267 -4.22 6.92 20.68
C ARG A 267 -4.12 5.40 20.71
N LEU A 268 -5.27 4.74 20.78
CA LEU A 268 -5.38 3.28 20.64
C LEU A 268 -5.06 2.90 19.20
N GLN A 269 -4.13 1.97 18.99
CA GLN A 269 -3.50 1.77 17.67
C GLN A 269 -4.17 0.69 16.83
N SER A 270 -4.83 -0.29 17.44
CA SER A 270 -5.51 -1.36 16.71
C SER A 270 -6.74 -1.84 17.47
N LEU A 271 -7.85 -2.00 16.76
CA LEU A 271 -9.06 -2.61 17.27
C LEU A 271 -9.21 -3.99 16.63
N SER A 272 -9.31 -5.01 17.48
CA SER A 272 -9.56 -6.38 17.06
C SER A 272 -10.80 -6.90 17.75
N PHE A 273 -11.69 -7.58 17.02
CA PHE A 273 -12.83 -8.24 17.64
C PHE A 273 -13.02 -9.66 17.11
N VAL A 274 -13.62 -10.49 17.94
CA VAL A 274 -13.96 -11.88 17.62
C VAL A 274 -15.42 -11.93 17.21
N LEU A 275 -15.68 -12.28 15.94
CA LEU A 275 -17.02 -12.61 15.47
C LEU A 275 -17.31 -14.09 15.66
N GLN A 276 -18.54 -14.41 16.03
CA GLN A 276 -19.10 -15.75 16.03
C GLN A 276 -20.35 -15.76 15.13
N PHE A 277 -20.52 -16.80 14.31
CA PHE A 277 -21.69 -16.94 13.44
C PHE A 277 -22.71 -17.88 14.05
N ASP A 278 -23.92 -17.40 14.29
CA ASP A 278 -25.02 -18.22 14.77
C ASP A 278 -25.34 -19.33 13.76
N PRO A 279 -25.65 -20.55 14.24
CA PRO A 279 -25.97 -21.66 13.37
C PRO A 279 -27.20 -21.34 12.50
N ARG A 280 -27.06 -21.46 11.18
CA ARG A 280 -28.19 -21.41 10.25
C ARG A 280 -28.96 -22.73 10.31
N SER A 281 -30.23 -22.69 9.91
CA SER A 281 -31.06 -23.89 9.70
C SER A 281 -30.49 -24.86 8.65
N GLN A 282 -29.57 -24.39 7.79
CA GLN A 282 -28.73 -25.22 6.94
C GLN A 282 -27.30 -25.32 7.50
N ILE A 283 -26.80 -26.54 7.61
CA ILE A 283 -25.39 -26.83 7.94
C ILE A 283 -24.54 -26.35 6.77
N VAL A 284 -23.83 -25.23 6.94
CA VAL A 284 -22.85 -24.74 5.97
C VAL A 284 -21.53 -25.48 6.20
N ASP A 285 -21.02 -26.18 5.19
CA ASP A 285 -19.68 -26.76 5.22
C ASP A 285 -18.64 -25.65 4.95
N TRP A 286 -18.18 -25.03 6.04
CA TRP A 286 -17.20 -23.93 6.02
C TRP A 286 -15.79 -24.35 5.61
N GLU A 287 -15.46 -25.65 5.59
CA GLU A 287 -14.20 -26.16 5.05
C GLU A 287 -14.25 -26.23 3.53
N ARG A 288 -15.37 -26.70 2.97
CA ARG A 288 -15.57 -26.74 1.51
C ARG A 288 -15.86 -25.38 0.89
N SER A 289 -16.55 -24.49 1.61
CA SER A 289 -16.99 -23.21 1.04
C SER A 289 -15.83 -22.24 0.76
N ARG A 290 -14.65 -22.46 1.35
CA ARG A 290 -13.51 -21.51 1.33
C ARG A 290 -13.90 -20.08 1.75
N ALA A 291 -15.04 -19.93 2.42
CA ALA A 291 -15.52 -18.63 2.88
C ALA A 291 -14.64 -18.13 4.03
N LEU A 292 -14.47 -16.81 4.10
CA LEU A 292 -13.75 -16.12 5.17
C LEU A 292 -12.30 -16.63 5.37
N PRO A 293 -11.47 -16.64 4.31
CA PRO A 293 -10.07 -17.02 4.42
C PRO A 293 -9.30 -16.04 5.31
N ILE A 294 -8.21 -16.51 5.92
CA ILE A 294 -7.24 -15.63 6.59
C ILE A 294 -6.70 -14.63 5.55
N GLY A 295 -6.62 -13.35 5.92
CA GLY A 295 -6.29 -12.26 5.00
C GLY A 295 -7.47 -11.78 4.14
N GLY A 296 -8.65 -12.39 4.26
CA GLY A 296 -9.87 -11.92 3.61
C GLY A 296 -10.30 -10.55 4.14
N ILE A 297 -10.78 -9.70 3.22
CA ILE A 297 -11.34 -8.38 3.55
C ILE A 297 -12.80 -8.57 3.98
N VAL A 298 -13.18 -7.96 5.10
CA VAL A 298 -14.54 -7.93 5.62
C VAL A 298 -14.97 -6.48 5.76
N VAL A 299 -16.26 -6.23 5.54
CA VAL A 299 -16.84 -4.90 5.65
C VAL A 299 -17.88 -4.88 6.75
N LEU A 300 -17.75 -3.96 7.69
CA LEU A 300 -18.78 -3.64 8.67
C LEU A 300 -19.78 -2.69 8.02
N CYS A 301 -21.05 -3.06 8.00
CA CYS A 301 -22.13 -2.27 7.41
C CYS A 301 -23.15 -1.82 8.47
N ARG A 302 -23.59 -0.56 8.42
CA ARG A 302 -24.78 -0.05 9.15
C ARG A 302 -25.91 0.13 8.18
N ASP A 303 -27.08 -0.43 8.46
CA ASP A 303 -28.27 -0.19 7.63
C ASP A 303 -28.02 -0.45 6.13
N GLY A 304 -27.20 -1.46 5.83
CA GLY A 304 -26.79 -1.81 4.46
C GLY A 304 -25.69 -0.93 3.84
N LYS A 305 -25.22 0.10 4.55
CA LYS A 305 -24.13 0.98 4.10
C LYS A 305 -22.78 0.56 4.68
N PRO A 306 -21.75 0.37 3.86
CA PRO A 306 -20.43 -0.01 4.35
C PRO A 306 -19.79 1.16 5.11
N ILE A 307 -19.43 0.93 6.38
CA ILE A 307 -18.76 1.93 7.23
C ILE A 307 -17.25 1.68 7.25
N ARG A 308 -16.84 0.42 7.39
CA ARG A 308 -15.44 0.11 7.73
C ARG A 308 -14.94 -1.20 7.14
N LEU A 309 -13.68 -1.21 6.74
CA LEU A 309 -13.00 -2.43 6.28
C LEU A 309 -12.13 -3.00 7.40
N GLY A 310 -12.14 -4.31 7.54
CA GLY A 310 -11.24 -5.06 8.39
C GLY A 310 -10.68 -6.28 7.67
N THR A 311 -9.69 -6.91 8.28
CA THR A 311 -9.05 -8.11 7.73
C THR A 311 -9.16 -9.26 8.72
N ILE A 312 -9.44 -10.46 8.22
CA ILE A 312 -9.47 -11.67 9.04
C ILE A 312 -8.03 -12.03 9.43
N ALA A 313 -7.68 -11.76 10.68
CA ALA A 313 -6.34 -11.97 11.23
C ALA A 313 -6.21 -13.33 11.93
N VAL A 314 -7.28 -13.82 12.55
CA VAL A 314 -7.27 -15.06 13.32
C VAL A 314 -8.48 -15.91 12.96
N ARG A 315 -8.26 -17.21 12.81
CA ARG A 315 -9.32 -18.22 12.78
C ARG A 315 -9.08 -19.18 13.93
N GLU A 316 -9.96 -19.18 14.91
CA GLU A 316 -9.71 -19.83 16.21
C GLU A 316 -10.00 -21.34 16.17
N HIS A 317 -9.44 -22.06 15.19
CA HIS A 317 -9.50 -23.52 15.14
C HIS A 317 -8.18 -24.09 14.60
N ARG A 318 -7.35 -24.62 15.51
CA ARG A 318 -6.02 -25.18 15.19
C ARG A 318 -6.07 -26.64 14.74
N LYS A 319 -7.19 -27.35 14.92
CA LYS A 319 -7.37 -28.75 14.49
C LYS A 319 -8.62 -28.92 13.63
N LYS A 320 -8.50 -29.78 12.61
CA LYS A 320 -9.57 -30.17 11.68
C LYS A 320 -10.75 -30.78 12.46
N GLY A 321 -11.96 -30.27 12.25
CA GLY A 321 -13.20 -30.81 12.84
C GLY A 321 -13.60 -30.31 14.25
N GLU A 322 -12.73 -29.64 15.02
CA GLU A 322 -13.11 -29.07 16.34
C GLU A 322 -14.18 -27.96 16.23
N TRP A 323 -14.25 -27.29 15.08
CA TRP A 323 -15.19 -26.21 14.81
C TRP A 323 -16.63 -26.68 14.56
N LEU A 324 -16.83 -27.95 14.16
CA LEU A 324 -18.16 -28.57 14.03
C LEU A 324 -18.83 -28.80 15.40
N LEU A 325 -18.04 -28.80 16.48
CA LEU A 325 -18.47 -29.09 17.85
C LEU A 325 -18.49 -27.84 18.73
N ALA A 326 -18.08 -26.67 18.22
CA ALA A 326 -18.11 -25.43 18.97
C ALA A 326 -19.54 -24.88 19.04
N ASN A 327 -20.13 -24.86 20.25
CA ASN A 327 -21.43 -24.26 20.48
C ASN A 327 -21.45 -22.81 19.98
N GLY A 328 -22.26 -22.56 18.95
CA GLY A 328 -22.45 -21.24 18.34
C GLY A 328 -21.59 -20.94 17.10
N GLY A 329 -20.92 -21.90 16.45
CA GLY A 329 -20.27 -21.69 15.15
C GLY A 329 -18.86 -21.07 15.19
N PRO A 330 -18.23 -20.80 14.02
CA PRO A 330 -16.81 -20.46 13.91
C PRO A 330 -16.51 -19.07 14.49
N LYS A 331 -15.37 -18.97 15.19
CA LYS A 331 -14.85 -17.70 15.73
C LYS A 331 -13.76 -17.09 14.83
N LEU A 332 -13.96 -15.86 14.41
CA LEU A 332 -13.04 -15.10 13.55
C LEU A 332 -12.53 -13.85 14.25
N GLY A 333 -11.22 -13.70 14.38
CA GLY A 333 -10.59 -12.45 14.78
C GLY A 333 -10.43 -11.53 13.58
N ILE A 334 -11.09 -10.37 13.63
CA ILE A 334 -10.98 -9.32 12.61
C ILE A 334 -10.18 -8.17 13.21
N SER A 335 -9.22 -7.64 12.46
CA SER A 335 -8.41 -6.48 12.81
C SER A 335 -8.75 -5.30 11.92
N PHE A 336 -8.76 -4.09 12.49
CA PHE A 336 -8.97 -2.82 11.79
C PHE A 336 -7.73 -1.93 11.95
N GLU A 337 -7.26 -1.35 10.85
CA GLU A 337 -5.96 -0.65 10.79
C GLU A 337 -5.98 0.82 11.26
N THR A 338 -7.16 1.45 11.38
CA THR A 338 -7.22 2.91 11.65
C THR A 338 -7.96 3.28 12.95
N ALA A 339 -7.40 4.26 13.66
CA ALA A 339 -7.78 4.67 15.01
C ALA A 339 -8.77 5.85 15.08
N GLU A 340 -9.16 6.46 13.95
CA GLU A 340 -9.69 7.83 13.98
C GLU A 340 -11.16 7.97 14.42
N ASP A 341 -11.97 6.92 14.38
CA ASP A 341 -13.38 6.94 14.84
C ASP A 341 -13.66 5.90 15.93
N PHE A 342 -12.77 5.82 16.93
CA PHE A 342 -12.82 4.80 17.98
C PHE A 342 -14.04 4.94 18.91
N ASP A 343 -14.51 6.17 19.17
CA ASP A 343 -15.53 6.44 20.18
C ASP A 343 -16.95 6.05 19.72
N GLU A 344 -17.29 6.27 18.44
CA GLU A 344 -18.59 5.86 17.88
C GLU A 344 -18.73 4.33 17.81
N ILE A 345 -17.62 3.64 17.54
CA ILE A 345 -17.57 2.17 17.46
C ILE A 345 -17.72 1.55 18.85
N LEU A 346 -17.07 2.10 19.87
CA LEU A 346 -17.25 1.63 21.26
C LEU A 346 -18.70 1.81 21.73
N ALA A 347 -19.34 2.93 21.36
CA ALA A 347 -20.75 3.14 21.63
C ALA A 347 -21.57 2.03 20.94
N GLU A 348 -21.45 1.84 19.64
CA GLU A 348 -22.21 0.83 18.88
C GLU A 348 -21.98 -0.61 19.38
N MET A 349 -20.74 -0.95 19.74
CA MET A 349 -20.39 -2.25 20.32
C MET A 349 -20.94 -2.45 21.73
N GLY A 350 -21.00 -1.39 22.54
CA GLY A 350 -21.65 -1.40 23.84
C GLY A 350 -23.14 -1.77 23.75
N TRP A 351 -23.84 -1.23 22.74
CA TRP A 351 -25.26 -1.55 22.49
C TRP A 351 -25.47 -3.02 22.10
N ASN A 352 -24.61 -3.57 21.24
CA ASN A 352 -24.68 -4.96 20.82
C ASN A 352 -24.30 -5.96 21.94
N SER A 353 -23.42 -5.56 22.87
CA SER A 353 -23.04 -6.40 24.02
C SER A 353 -24.22 -6.75 24.93
N HIS A 354 -25.19 -5.85 25.07
CA HIS A 354 -26.41 -6.07 25.86
C HIS A 354 -27.36 -7.07 25.18
N PHE A 355 -27.45 -7.05 23.85
CA PHE A 355 -28.22 -8.04 23.08
C PHE A 355 -27.61 -9.44 23.21
N ASN A 356 -26.28 -9.56 23.11
CA ASN A 356 -25.60 -10.85 23.30
C ASN A 356 -25.84 -11.44 24.68
N ARG A 357 -25.84 -10.60 25.73
CA ARG A 357 -26.09 -11.06 27.11
C ARG A 357 -27.53 -11.57 27.28
N LYS A 358 -28.51 -10.93 26.64
CA LYS A 358 -29.90 -11.39 26.65
C LYS A 358 -30.08 -12.72 25.90
N ILE A 359 -29.44 -12.91 24.75
CA ILE A 359 -29.58 -14.14 23.97
C ILE A 359 -28.83 -15.31 24.61
N CYS A 360 -27.64 -15.10 25.18
CA CYS A 360 -26.95 -16.14 25.94
C CYS A 360 -27.78 -16.64 27.12
N ASN A 361 -28.47 -15.75 27.83
CA ASN A 361 -29.39 -16.14 28.90
C ASN A 361 -30.58 -16.95 28.36
N VAL A 362 -31.09 -16.61 27.17
CA VAL A 362 -32.17 -17.35 26.50
C VAL A 362 -31.71 -18.74 26.04
N ASP A 363 -30.49 -18.88 25.51
CA ASP A 363 -29.92 -20.18 25.13
C ASP A 363 -29.67 -21.08 26.37
N GLU A 364 -29.28 -20.49 27.50
CA GLU A 364 -29.17 -21.19 28.79
C GLU A 364 -30.54 -21.63 29.32
N GLU A 365 -31.56 -20.78 29.24
CA GLU A 365 -32.94 -21.11 29.62
C GLU A 365 -33.55 -22.19 28.71
N ILE A 366 -33.34 -22.11 27.39
CA ILE A 366 -33.79 -23.12 26.42
C ILE A 366 -33.05 -24.45 26.63
N SER A 367 -31.74 -24.41 26.91
CA SER A 367 -30.96 -25.61 27.25
C SER A 367 -31.38 -26.23 28.59
N ALA A 368 -31.82 -25.41 29.55
CA ALA A 368 -32.37 -25.88 30.82
C ALA A 368 -33.76 -26.51 30.63
N LEU A 369 -34.63 -25.91 29.82
CA LEU A 369 -35.95 -26.44 29.46
C LEU A 369 -35.87 -27.75 28.67
N GLY A 370 -34.93 -27.86 27.73
CA GLY A 370 -34.69 -29.09 26.95
C GLY A 370 -34.16 -30.26 27.80
N LYS A 371 -33.43 -29.98 28.88
CA LYS A 371 -33.00 -31.00 29.86
C LYS A 371 -34.13 -31.41 30.81
N GLY A 372 -35.08 -30.52 31.10
CA GLY A 372 -36.27 -30.83 31.89
C GLY A 372 -37.27 -31.74 31.16
N ALA A 373 -37.43 -31.55 29.84
CA ALA A 373 -38.33 -32.37 29.02
C ALA A 373 -37.80 -33.79 28.73
N ALA A 374 -36.51 -34.05 28.92
CA ALA A 374 -35.91 -35.38 28.80
C ALA A 374 -35.86 -36.16 30.13
N ALA A 375 -36.31 -35.54 31.23
CA ALA A 375 -36.33 -36.11 32.58
C ALA A 375 -37.77 -36.39 33.10
N MET A 376 -38.78 -36.19 32.25
CA MET A 376 -40.13 -36.75 32.37
C MET A 376 -40.32 -37.82 31.30
#